data_AF-A0A3C0YEF4-F1
#
_entry.id   AF-A0A3C0YEF4-F1
#
_cell.length_a   1.000
_cell.length_b   1.000
_cell.length_c   1.000
_cell.angle_alpha   90.00
_cell.angle_beta   90.00
_cell.angle_gamma   90.00
#
_symmetry.space_group_name_H-M   'P 1'
#
loop_
_entity.id
_entity.type
_entity.pdbx_description
1 polymer ?
#
loop_
_entity_poly.entity_id
_entity_poly.type
_entity_poly.pdbx_seq_one_letter_code
_entity_poly.pdbx_strand_id
1 'polypeptide(L)'
;VPQILDLGTGSGAIALAIAHSLQAAGRPARVVAVDASADALSVARENAQRLGLDVQFIESRWLDKVSGHFHLIASNPPYIASADPHLAALAHEPLEALAAGADGLDDIRQIAQQAPGHLLPGGWLLLE
;
A
#
# COMPACT_ATOMS: atom_id res chain seq x y z
N VAL A 1 7.52 -19.19 -2.22
CA VAL A 1 6.42 -18.32 -2.70
C VAL A 1 6.72 -16.91 -2.23
N PRO A 2 6.95 -15.93 -3.13
CA PRO A 2 7.20 -14.55 -2.73
C PRO A 2 6.09 -14.00 -1.84
N GLN A 3 6.48 -13.26 -0.81
CA GLN A 3 5.59 -12.56 0.12
C GLN A 3 5.67 -11.07 -0.24
N ILE A 4 4.55 -10.48 -0.61
CA ILE A 4 4.48 -9.10 -1.11
C ILE A 4 3.48 -8.33 -0.24
N LEU A 5 3.86 -7.13 0.18
CA LEU A 5 3.03 -6.21 0.94
C LEU A 5 2.84 -4.92 0.15
N ASP A 6 1.59 -4.46 0.08
CA ASP A 6 1.19 -3.14 -0.43
C ASP A 6 0.63 -2.32 0.74
N LEU A 7 1.20 -1.15 0.98
CA LEU A 7 0.84 -0.26 2.09
C LEU A 7 0.10 0.98 1.56
N GLY A 8 -1.07 1.27 2.14
CA GLY A 8 -1.94 2.34 1.64
C GLY A 8 -2.60 1.92 0.32
N THR A 9 -3.16 0.72 0.27
CA THR A 9 -3.57 0.07 -0.97
C THR A 9 -4.66 0.83 -1.74
N GLY A 10 -5.44 1.68 -1.07
CA GLY A 10 -6.52 2.45 -1.68
C GLY A 10 -7.53 1.54 -2.39
N SER A 11 -7.67 1.73 -3.70
CA SER A 11 -8.53 0.90 -4.56
C SER A 11 -7.96 -0.50 -4.87
N GLY A 12 -6.76 -0.81 -4.38
CA GLY A 12 -6.03 -2.05 -4.64
C GLY A 12 -5.08 -1.97 -5.85
N ALA A 13 -4.83 -0.80 -6.42
CA ALA A 13 -4.14 -0.67 -7.71
C ALA A 13 -2.80 -1.41 -7.77
N ILE A 14 -1.92 -1.20 -6.79
CA ILE A 14 -0.58 -1.82 -6.74
C ILE A 14 -0.69 -3.32 -6.43
N ALA A 15 -1.36 -3.68 -5.32
CA ALA A 15 -1.54 -5.08 -4.93
C ALA A 15 -2.15 -5.95 -6.05
N LEU A 16 -3.21 -5.46 -6.70
CA LEU A 16 -3.92 -6.20 -7.74
C LEU A 16 -3.12 -6.29 -9.04
N ALA A 17 -2.40 -5.22 -9.43
CA ALA A 17 -1.51 -5.28 -10.59
C ALA A 17 -0.39 -6.32 -10.40
N ILE A 18 0.20 -6.39 -9.22
CA ILE A 18 1.22 -7.39 -8.88
C ILE A 18 0.62 -8.80 -8.89
N ALA A 19 -0.51 -9.01 -8.20
CA ALA A 19 -1.18 -10.30 -8.13
C ALA A 19 -1.56 -10.81 -9.54
N HIS A 20 -2.15 -9.95 -10.35
CA HIS A 20 -2.52 -10.25 -11.73
C HIS A 20 -1.31 -10.64 -12.57
N SER A 21 -0.23 -9.86 -12.51
CA SER A 21 0.97 -10.10 -13.31
C SER A 21 1.64 -11.44 -12.96
N LEU A 22 1.71 -11.77 -11.67
CA LEU A 22 2.29 -13.03 -11.20
C LEU A 22 1.39 -14.23 -11.55
N GLN A 23 0.08 -14.09 -11.41
CA GLN A 23 -0.89 -15.09 -11.83
C GLN A 23 -0.81 -15.37 -13.34
N ALA A 24 -0.79 -14.32 -14.17
CA ALA A 24 -0.66 -14.44 -15.62
C ALA A 24 0.65 -15.12 -16.05
N ALA A 25 1.72 -14.93 -15.28
CA ALA A 25 3.01 -15.60 -15.47
C ALA A 25 3.07 -17.04 -14.92
N GLY A 26 1.98 -17.56 -14.35
CA GLY A 26 1.95 -18.89 -13.70
C GLY A 26 2.82 -18.98 -12.46
N ARG A 27 3.10 -17.85 -11.79
CA ARG A 27 3.97 -17.77 -10.61
C ARG A 27 3.13 -17.54 -9.35
N PRO A 28 3.04 -18.53 -8.44
CA PRO A 28 2.31 -18.32 -7.19
C PRO A 28 3.03 -17.29 -6.32
N ALA A 29 2.27 -16.38 -5.73
CA ALA A 29 2.73 -15.38 -4.77
C ALA A 29 1.66 -15.16 -3.70
N ARG A 30 2.08 -14.69 -2.52
CA ARG A 30 1.17 -14.23 -1.48
C ARG A 30 1.23 -12.71 -1.45
N VAL A 31 0.12 -12.08 -1.80
CA VAL A 31 -0.03 -10.62 -1.80
C VAL A 31 -0.90 -10.22 -0.62
N VAL A 32 -0.40 -9.29 0.18
CA VAL A 32 -1.10 -8.68 1.30
C VAL A 32 -1.25 -7.19 1.00
N ALA A 33 -2.45 -6.66 1.15
CA ALA A 33 -2.80 -5.27 0.95
C ALA A 33 -3.29 -4.67 2.27
N VAL A 34 -2.74 -3.52 2.64
CA VAL A 34 -3.01 -2.83 3.89
C VAL A 34 -3.54 -1.45 3.61
N ASP A 35 -4.57 -1.04 4.34
CA ASP A 35 -5.02 0.33 4.37
C ASP A 35 -5.55 0.70 5.76
N ALA A 36 -5.48 1.98 6.12
CA ALA A 36 -6.08 2.50 7.34
C ALA A 36 -7.61 2.69 7.19
N SER A 37 -8.09 2.85 5.95
CA SER A 37 -9.50 3.05 5.63
C SER A 37 -10.21 1.73 5.35
N ALA A 38 -11.20 1.39 6.18
CA ALA A 38 -12.08 0.24 5.94
C ALA A 38 -12.86 0.37 4.62
N ASP A 39 -13.23 1.59 4.23
CA ASP A 39 -13.93 1.89 2.98
C ASP A 39 -13.02 1.62 1.76
N ALA A 40 -11.76 2.05 1.82
CA ALA A 40 -10.77 1.75 0.78
C ALA A 40 -10.59 0.23 0.62
N LEU A 41 -10.45 -0.50 1.74
CA LEU A 41 -10.37 -1.96 1.70
C LEU A 41 -11.64 -2.61 1.15
N SER A 42 -12.83 -2.03 1.34
CA SER A 42 -14.04 -2.52 0.70
C SER A 42 -13.94 -2.44 -0.82
N VAL A 43 -13.53 -1.27 -1.34
CA VAL A 43 -13.31 -1.06 -2.79
C VAL A 43 -12.25 -2.02 -3.33
N ALA A 44 -11.12 -2.17 -2.64
CA ALA A 44 -10.05 -3.06 -3.06
C ALA A 44 -10.48 -4.54 -3.09
N ARG A 45 -11.28 -4.98 -2.11
CA ARG A 45 -11.87 -6.34 -2.10
C ARG A 45 -12.83 -6.56 -3.26
N GLU A 46 -13.69 -5.60 -3.57
CA GLU A 46 -14.58 -5.68 -4.73
C GLU A 46 -13.79 -5.80 -6.05
N ASN A 47 -12.73 -5.00 -6.20
CA ASN A 47 -11.87 -5.07 -7.37
C ASN A 47 -11.14 -6.42 -7.46
N ALA A 48 -10.63 -6.95 -6.35
CA ALA A 48 -10.02 -8.28 -6.31
C ALA A 48 -10.99 -9.38 -6.76
N GLN A 49 -12.23 -9.33 -6.27
CA GLN A 49 -13.29 -10.27 -6.65
C GLN A 49 -13.63 -10.19 -8.13
N ARG A 50 -13.80 -8.97 -8.67
CA ARG A 50 -14.08 -8.75 -10.11
C ARG A 50 -12.97 -9.28 -11.01
N LEU A 51 -11.71 -9.21 -10.55
CA LEU A 51 -10.55 -9.68 -11.29
C LEU A 51 -10.21 -11.16 -11.03
N GLY A 52 -10.89 -11.81 -10.08
CA GLY A 52 -10.59 -13.19 -9.68
C GLY A 52 -9.20 -13.36 -9.07
N LEU A 53 -8.73 -12.38 -8.29
CA LEU A 53 -7.41 -12.36 -7.68
C LEU A 53 -7.50 -12.67 -6.18
N ASP A 54 -6.59 -13.53 -5.70
CA ASP A 54 -6.46 -13.85 -4.29
C ASP A 54 -5.46 -12.90 -3.60
N VAL A 55 -6.00 -11.95 -2.83
CA VAL A 55 -5.25 -10.95 -2.06
C VAL A 55 -5.77 -10.92 -0.63
N GLN A 56 -4.86 -10.94 0.34
CA GLN A 56 -5.21 -10.78 1.75
C GLN A 56 -5.30 -9.29 2.10
N PHE A 57 -6.40 -8.87 2.73
CA PHE A 57 -6.62 -7.47 3.11
C PHE A 57 -6.59 -7.29 4.63
N ILE A 58 -5.84 -6.29 5.11
CA ILE A 58 -5.67 -5.99 6.54
C ILE A 58 -5.95 -4.51 6.79
N GLU A 59 -6.85 -4.20 7.72
CA GLU A 59 -7.09 -2.83 8.19
C GLU A 59 -6.05 -2.44 9.25
N SER A 60 -5.08 -1.63 8.85
CA SER A 60 -3.94 -1.22 9.67
C SER A 60 -3.42 0.14 9.23
N ARG A 61 -2.99 0.97 10.19
CA ARG A 61 -2.14 2.11 9.88
C ARG A 61 -0.74 1.58 9.60
N TRP A 62 -0.29 1.71 8.35
CA TRP A 62 1.02 1.22 7.90
C TRP A 62 1.28 -0.20 8.44
N LEU A 63 2.42 -0.44 9.10
CA LEU A 63 2.79 -1.79 9.54
C LEU A 63 2.29 -2.16 10.95
N ASP A 64 1.48 -1.32 11.62
CA ASP A 64 1.14 -1.46 13.05
C ASP A 64 0.50 -2.81 13.43
N LYS A 65 -0.36 -3.37 12.55
CA LYS A 65 -1.01 -4.69 12.74
C LYS A 65 -0.50 -5.75 11.77
N VAL A 66 0.57 -5.47 11.03
CA VAL A 66 1.13 -6.40 10.06
C VAL A 66 2.05 -7.36 10.78
N SER A 67 1.93 -8.66 10.48
CA SER A 67 2.81 -9.70 11.00
C SER A 67 3.53 -10.42 9.87
N GLY A 68 4.75 -10.86 10.11
CA GLY A 68 5.55 -11.61 9.14
C GLY A 68 6.53 -10.74 8.36
N HIS A 69 7.23 -11.39 7.43
CA HIS A 69 8.29 -10.77 6.65
C HIS A 69 8.04 -10.92 5.14
N PHE A 70 8.45 -9.91 4.39
CA PHE A 70 8.14 -9.75 2.98
C PHE A 70 9.41 -9.66 2.13
N HIS A 71 9.32 -10.12 0.89
CA HIS A 71 10.37 -9.95 -0.11
C HIS A 71 10.27 -8.57 -0.77
N LEU A 72 9.06 -8.00 -0.78
CA LEU A 72 8.75 -6.67 -1.31
C LEU A 72 7.71 -6.01 -0.40
N ILE A 73 7.99 -4.78 -0.01
CA ILE A 73 7.03 -3.82 0.53
C ILE A 73 6.96 -2.69 -0.49
N ALA A 74 5.79 -2.45 -1.06
CA ALA A 74 5.50 -1.34 -1.96
C ALA A 74 4.51 -0.39 -1.31
N SER A 75 4.61 0.90 -1.61
CA SER A 75 3.64 1.91 -1.15
C SER A 75 3.65 3.11 -2.08
N ASN A 76 2.47 3.69 -2.29
CA ASN A 76 2.31 5.07 -2.76
C ASN A 76 1.66 5.85 -1.62
N PRO A 77 2.43 6.30 -0.62
CA PRO A 77 1.89 7.02 0.53
C PRO A 77 1.57 8.48 0.14
N PRO A 78 0.76 9.18 0.94
CA PRO A 78 0.59 10.63 0.78
C PRO A 78 1.95 11.33 0.87
N TYR A 79 2.24 12.22 -0.08
CA TYR A 79 3.54 12.90 -0.18
C TYR A 79 3.45 14.43 -0.35
N ILE A 80 2.24 14.99 -0.33
CA ILE A 80 2.05 16.44 -0.51
C ILE A 80 2.18 17.15 0.85
N ALA A 81 2.85 18.29 0.88
CA ALA A 81 2.91 19.12 2.09
C ALA A 81 1.51 19.68 2.44
N SER A 82 1.15 19.68 3.72
CA SER A 82 -0.20 20.06 4.16
C SER A 82 -0.61 21.50 3.81
N ALA A 83 0.36 22.37 3.53
CA ALA A 83 0.13 23.77 3.13
C ALA A 83 0.30 24.02 1.62
N ASP A 84 0.39 22.97 0.80
CA ASP A 84 0.62 23.12 -0.64
C ASP A 84 -0.62 23.69 -1.35
N PRO A 85 -0.48 24.81 -2.11
CA PRO A 85 -1.59 25.41 -2.83
C PRO A 85 -2.22 24.52 -3.90
N HIS A 86 -1.52 23.49 -4.39
CA HIS A 86 -2.05 22.56 -5.40
C HIS A 86 -3.08 21.58 -4.83
N LEU A 87 -3.17 21.42 -3.50
CA LEU A 87 -4.22 20.59 -2.87
C LEU A 87 -5.63 21.10 -3.22
N ALA A 88 -5.81 22.41 -3.45
CA ALA A 88 -7.09 22.98 -3.84
C ALA A 88 -7.60 22.46 -5.20
N ALA A 89 -6.71 21.99 -6.08
CA ALA A 89 -7.06 21.40 -7.37
C ALA A 89 -7.43 19.90 -7.27
N LEU A 90 -7.14 19.25 -6.14
CA LEU A 90 -7.36 17.82 -5.88
C LEU A 90 -8.54 17.58 -4.92
N ALA A 91 -9.49 18.52 -4.85
CA ALA A 91 -10.60 18.52 -3.89
C ALA A 91 -11.55 17.30 -3.96
N HIS A 92 -11.40 16.44 -4.96
CA HIS A 92 -12.17 15.20 -5.11
C HIS A 92 -11.56 14.01 -4.35
N GLU A 93 -10.32 14.13 -3.87
CA GLU A 93 -9.63 13.08 -3.12
C GLU A 93 -9.58 13.42 -1.62
N PRO A 94 -9.66 12.43 -0.72
CA PRO A 94 -9.52 12.66 0.71
C PRO A 94 -8.15 13.28 1.02
N LEU A 95 -8.11 14.31 1.87
CA LEU A 95 -6.86 14.96 2.31
C LEU A 95 -5.86 13.96 2.90
N GLU A 96 -6.34 12.93 3.60
CA GLU A 96 -5.54 11.86 4.19
C GLU A 96 -4.83 10.98 3.16
N ALA A 97 -5.29 10.97 1.90
CA ALA A 97 -4.64 10.27 0.80
C ALA A 97 -3.58 11.14 0.09
N LEU A 98 -3.57 12.45 0.35
CA LEU A 98 -2.75 13.41 -0.38
C LEU A 98 -1.65 14.01 0.48
N ALA A 99 -1.96 14.40 1.72
CA ALA A 99 -1.09 15.22 2.54
C ALA A 99 -0.43 14.45 3.70
N ALA A 100 0.88 14.63 3.87
CA ALA A 100 1.65 14.04 4.97
C ALA A 100 2.53 15.08 5.67
N GLY A 101 2.01 15.71 6.73
CA GLY A 101 2.80 16.59 7.57
C GLY A 101 3.21 17.91 6.90
N ALA A 102 4.17 18.59 7.52
CA ALA A 102 4.58 19.94 7.11
C ALA A 102 5.37 19.97 5.79
N ASP A 103 6.10 18.90 5.48
CA ASP A 103 6.95 18.79 4.30
C ASP A 103 6.56 17.63 3.35
N GLY A 104 5.44 16.94 3.61
CA GLY A 104 4.98 15.84 2.78
C GLY A 104 5.62 14.48 3.12
N LEU A 105 6.51 14.40 4.12
CA LEU A 105 7.35 13.21 4.29
C LEU A 105 7.04 12.38 5.55
N ASP A 106 6.04 12.75 6.34
CA ASP A 106 5.81 12.10 7.64
C ASP A 106 5.46 10.61 7.50
N ASP A 107 4.58 10.25 6.57
CA ASP A 107 4.21 8.85 6.34
C ASP A 107 5.36 8.07 5.67
N ILE A 108 6.07 8.68 4.72
CA ILE A 108 7.29 8.10 4.13
C ILE A 108 8.32 7.77 5.23
N ARG A 109 8.56 8.69 6.16
CA ARG A 109 9.47 8.47 7.30
C ARG A 109 8.97 7.34 8.19
N GLN A 110 7.68 7.30 8.49
CA GLN A 110 7.10 6.24 9.31
C GLN A 110 7.29 4.86 8.64
N ILE A 111 6.98 4.73 7.35
CA ILE A 111 7.16 3.50 6.59
C ILE A 111 8.64 3.09 6.55
N ALA A 112 9.54 4.02 6.22
CA ALA A 112 10.97 3.74 6.14
C ALA A 112 11.57 3.29 7.48
N GLN A 113 11.03 3.78 8.62
CA GLN A 113 11.43 3.34 9.95
C GLN A 113 10.90 1.95 10.31
N GLN A 114 9.66 1.63 9.93
CA GLN A 114 9.00 0.37 10.26
C GLN A 114 9.42 -0.80 9.33
N ALA A 115 9.64 -0.53 8.04
CA ALA A 115 9.86 -1.55 7.01
C ALA A 115 11.02 -2.52 7.28
N PRO A 116 12.19 -2.11 7.84
CA PRO A 116 13.29 -3.05 8.13
C PRO A 116 12.88 -4.21 9.04
N GLY A 117 11.93 -4.00 9.96
CA GLY A 117 11.41 -5.05 10.85
C GLY A 117 10.52 -6.09 10.15
N HIS A 118 10.13 -5.82 8.90
CA HIS A 118 9.22 -6.65 8.11
C HIS A 118 9.81 -7.09 6.77
N LEU A 119 11.07 -6.75 6.46
CA LEU A 119 11.75 -7.21 5.25
C LEU A 119 12.56 -8.48 5.53
N LEU A 120 12.50 -9.43 4.59
CA LEU A 120 13.47 -10.52 4.54
C LEU A 120 14.85 -9.99 4.13
N PRO A 121 15.95 -10.69 4.46
CA PRO A 121 17.28 -10.34 3.95
C PRO A 121 17.27 -10.23 2.42
N GLY A 122 17.71 -9.08 1.90
CA GLY A 122 17.69 -8.79 0.45
C GLY A 122 16.31 -8.39 -0.12
N GLY A 123 15.32 -8.15 0.75
CA GLY A 123 14.01 -7.63 0.37
C GLY A 123 14.06 -6.15 -0.03
N TRP A 124 13.02 -5.72 -0.75
CA TRP A 124 12.92 -4.36 -1.29
C TRP A 124 11.82 -3.56 -0.59
N LEU A 125 12.14 -2.31 -0.27
CA LEU A 125 11.16 -1.25 -0.02
C LEU A 125 11.12 -0.37 -1.27
N LEU A 126 9.95 -0.24 -1.90
CA LEU A 126 9.72 0.65 -3.03
C LEU A 126 8.64 1.68 -2.64
N LEU A 127 8.95 2.95 -2.81
CA LEU A 127 8.06 4.08 -2.55
C LEU A 127 7.92 4.90 -3.84
N GLU A 128 6.71 5.39 -4.12
CA GLU A 128 6.47 6.44 -5.12
C GLU A 128 6.90 7.82 -4.60
#